data_AF-A0A0G0NT12-F1
#
_entry.id   AF-A0A0G0NT12-F1
#
_cell.length_a   1.000
_cell.length_b   1.000
_cell.length_c   1.000
_cell.angle_alpha   90.00
_cell.angle_beta   90.00
_cell.angle_gamma   90.00
#
_symmetry.space_group_name_H-M   'P 1'
#
loop_
_entity.id
_entity.type
_entity.pdbx_description
1 polymer ?
#
loop_
_entity_poly.entity_id
_entity_poly.type
_entity_poly.pdbx_seq_one_letter_code
_entity_poly.pdbx_strand_id
1 'polypeptide(L)'
;MPAIKHAILLTMSVLGAYLYLQVPFLRHYSLQVFALITAIYLILQKKQRGRVYLILPENSSANLALINFAFLLLIGASGSLSSPFFALTFIELFFIALATLNKVAILMALEIMVFHFSLSIATSSNFVLSVSELSNLLALPVVMIFYLFAKDQYEKAYHSSLLVDAEARELNRAQSDDRAVAEFVSSLLDRRLPMLEFLLSFPEKNKSTIESEVKVLKRDLNLLTKQIAEKNKLNDEKMEALIEEVEIELSAQKNDES
;
A
#
# COMPACT_ATOMS: atom_id res chain seq x y z
N MET A 1 9.12 -6.01 -11.57
CA MET A 1 9.47 -7.29 -12.24
C MET A 1 8.14 -7.95 -12.62
N PRO A 2 7.97 -8.54 -13.81
CA PRO A 2 6.68 -9.16 -14.16
C PRO A 2 6.33 -10.27 -13.15
N ALA A 3 5.06 -10.34 -12.75
CA ALA A 3 4.56 -11.25 -11.71
C ALA A 3 5.01 -12.71 -11.91
N ILE A 4 5.08 -13.15 -13.17
CA ILE A 4 5.56 -14.47 -13.57
C ILE A 4 7.01 -14.72 -13.13
N LYS A 5 7.92 -13.77 -13.35
CA LYS A 5 9.32 -13.91 -12.94
C LYS A 5 9.46 -13.96 -11.42
N HIS A 6 8.58 -13.25 -10.70
CA HIS A 6 8.56 -13.29 -9.25
C HIS A 6 8.11 -14.65 -8.72
N ALA A 7 7.01 -15.20 -9.26
CA ALA A 7 6.51 -16.52 -8.93
C ALA A 7 7.56 -17.60 -9.21
N ILE A 8 8.18 -17.58 -10.41
CA ILE A 8 9.25 -18.53 -10.78
C ILE A 8 10.39 -18.49 -9.76
N LEU A 9 10.83 -17.30 -9.34
CA LEU A 9 11.93 -17.19 -8.39
C LEU A 9 11.59 -17.77 -7.01
N LEU A 10 10.35 -17.56 -6.55
CA LEU A 10 9.88 -18.13 -5.29
C LEU A 10 9.73 -19.66 -5.39
N THR A 11 9.15 -20.19 -6.47
CA THR A 11 9.06 -21.64 -6.71
C THR A 11 10.45 -22.28 -6.76
N MET A 12 11.41 -21.61 -7.43
CA MET A 12 12.80 -22.08 -7.46
C MET A 12 13.44 -22.08 -6.07
N SER A 13 13.03 -21.19 -5.17
CA SER A 13 13.50 -21.22 -3.77
C SER A 13 12.95 -22.43 -3.01
N VAL A 14 11.66 -22.78 -3.18
CA VAL A 14 11.07 -23.98 -2.58
C VAL A 14 11.76 -25.24 -3.11
N LEU A 15 11.89 -25.34 -4.44
CA LEU A 15 12.53 -26.47 -5.10
C LEU A 15 14.01 -26.59 -4.70
N GLY A 16 14.72 -25.47 -4.64
CA GLY A 16 16.10 -25.43 -4.18
C GLY A 16 16.25 -25.94 -2.76
N ALA A 17 15.37 -25.52 -1.84
CA ALA A 17 15.40 -25.99 -0.46
C ALA A 17 15.13 -27.49 -0.37
N TYR A 18 14.18 -27.99 -1.16
CA TYR A 18 13.88 -29.41 -1.26
C TYR A 18 15.10 -30.21 -1.73
N LEU A 19 15.68 -29.85 -2.88
CA LEU A 19 16.83 -30.54 -3.45
C LEU A 19 18.05 -30.49 -2.51
N TYR A 20 18.25 -29.38 -1.81
CA TYR A 20 19.33 -29.25 -0.83
C TYR A 20 19.17 -30.26 0.31
N LEU A 21 17.96 -30.42 0.85
CA LEU A 21 17.68 -31.33 1.98
C LEU A 21 17.71 -32.81 1.59
N GLN A 22 17.51 -33.13 0.30
CA GLN A 22 17.60 -34.51 -0.20
C GLN A 22 19.04 -35.05 -0.21
N VAL A 23 20.05 -34.18 -0.24
CA VAL A 23 21.45 -34.62 -0.22
C VAL A 23 21.91 -34.76 1.24
N PRO A 24 22.21 -35.98 1.73
CA PRO A 24 22.51 -36.21 3.15
C PRO A 24 23.71 -35.40 3.65
N PHE A 25 24.72 -35.22 2.80
CA PHE A 25 25.90 -34.41 3.11
C PHE A 25 25.56 -32.94 3.33
N LEU A 26 24.72 -32.34 2.46
CA LEU A 26 24.34 -30.93 2.55
C LEU A 26 23.45 -30.66 3.76
N ARG A 27 22.58 -31.60 4.13
CA ARG A 27 21.67 -31.48 5.29
C ARG A 27 22.39 -31.18 6.61
N HIS A 28 23.62 -31.64 6.79
CA HIS A 28 24.42 -31.36 7.99
C HIS A 28 24.84 -29.88 8.10
N TYR A 29 24.85 -29.15 6.97
CA TYR A 29 25.24 -27.76 6.89
C TYR A 29 24.04 -26.80 6.83
N SER A 30 22.80 -27.29 6.98
CA SER A 30 21.59 -26.48 6.84
C SER A 30 21.55 -25.28 7.79
N LEU A 31 22.06 -25.40 9.02
CA LEU A 31 22.09 -24.29 9.98
C LEU A 31 23.11 -23.21 9.58
N GLN A 32 24.28 -23.62 9.08
CA GLN A 32 25.32 -22.72 8.61
C GLN A 32 24.85 -21.97 7.36
N VAL A 33 24.17 -22.67 6.45
CA VAL A 33 23.59 -22.06 5.25
C VAL A 33 22.44 -21.13 5.60
N PHE A 34 21.56 -21.50 6.52
CA PHE A 34 20.55 -20.61 7.08
C PHE A 34 21.18 -19.30 7.60
N ALA A 35 22.17 -19.40 8.48
CA ALA A 35 22.86 -18.23 9.06
C ALA A 35 23.55 -17.37 7.98
N LEU A 36 24.19 -17.99 7.00
CA LEU A 36 24.84 -17.30 5.88
C LEU A 36 23.81 -16.51 5.06
N ILE A 37 22.67 -17.10 4.74
CA ILE A 37 21.63 -16.44 3.95
C ILE A 37 20.96 -15.33 4.73
N THR A 38 20.68 -15.53 6.01
CA THR A 38 20.17 -14.46 6.89
C THR A 38 21.17 -13.30 6.93
N ALA A 39 22.47 -13.56 7.04
CA ALA A 39 23.49 -12.52 7.00
C ALA A 39 23.52 -11.78 5.66
N ILE A 40 23.44 -12.51 4.53
CA ILE A 40 23.34 -11.92 3.19
C ILE A 40 22.10 -11.03 3.08
N TYR A 41 20.94 -11.52 3.55
CA TYR A 41 19.70 -10.76 3.56
C TYR A 41 19.83 -9.45 4.35
N LEU A 42 20.40 -9.49 5.56
CA LEU A 42 20.61 -8.28 6.38
C LEU A 42 21.57 -7.29 5.72
N ILE A 43 22.61 -7.77 5.03
CA ILE A 43 23.52 -6.92 4.26
C ILE A 43 22.81 -6.26 3.07
N LEU A 44 21.98 -7.02 2.35
CA LEU A 44 21.18 -6.50 1.23
C LEU A 44 20.18 -5.44 1.73
N GLN A 45 19.51 -5.71 2.85
CA GLN A 45 18.57 -4.77 3.48
C GLN A 45 19.29 -3.49 3.93
N LYS A 46 20.50 -3.60 4.51
CA LYS A 46 21.32 -2.45 4.89
C LYS A 46 21.71 -1.57 3.69
N LYS A 47 21.92 -2.15 2.50
CA LYS A 47 22.22 -1.39 1.28
C LYS A 47 21.01 -0.66 0.72
N GLN A 48 19.79 -1.10 1.03
CA GLN A 48 18.53 -0.47 0.60
C GLN A 48 18.11 0.71 1.50
N ARG A 49 18.99 1.21 2.38
CA ARG A 49 18.78 2.36 3.27
C ARG A 49 18.35 3.62 2.50
N GLY A 50 17.04 3.85 2.44
CA GLY A 50 16.43 5.06 1.88
C GLY A 50 14.94 5.21 2.14
N ARG A 51 14.22 4.13 2.48
CA ARG A 51 12.81 4.21 2.92
C ARG A 51 12.60 3.31 4.14
N VAL A 52 12.05 3.90 5.19
CA VAL A 52 11.76 3.27 6.48
C VAL A 52 10.46 2.45 6.40
N TYR A 53 10.29 1.65 5.33
CA TYR A 53 9.27 0.59 5.28
C TYR A 53 9.95 -0.71 5.68
N LEU A 54 10.11 -0.89 7.00
CA LEU A 54 11.15 -1.72 7.61
C LEU A 54 10.74 -3.18 7.91
N ILE A 55 9.57 -3.67 7.49
CA ILE A 55 9.13 -5.03 7.88
C ILE A 55 8.52 -5.83 6.72
N LEU A 56 8.03 -5.16 5.67
CA LEU A 56 7.54 -5.84 4.48
C LEU A 56 8.55 -5.65 3.34
N PRO A 57 9.06 -6.74 2.74
CA PRO A 57 9.91 -6.64 1.56
C PRO A 57 9.06 -6.09 0.41
N GLU A 58 9.03 -4.77 0.25
CA GLU A 58 8.43 -4.16 -0.94
C GLU A 58 9.20 -4.67 -2.17
N ASN A 59 8.55 -5.54 -2.93
CA ASN A 59 8.82 -5.88 -4.32
C ASN A 59 10.20 -6.49 -4.66
N SER A 60 11.10 -6.72 -3.69
CA SER A 60 12.33 -7.45 -3.93
C SER A 60 12.06 -8.95 -3.87
N SER A 61 11.62 -9.48 -5.00
CA SER A 61 11.40 -10.90 -5.25
C SER A 61 12.56 -11.78 -4.77
N ALA A 62 13.80 -11.31 -4.97
CA ALA A 62 15.01 -12.00 -4.55
C ALA A 62 15.18 -12.06 -3.03
N ASN A 63 14.88 -10.97 -2.31
CA ASN A 63 14.96 -10.94 -0.87
C ASN A 63 13.94 -11.90 -0.24
N LEU A 64 12.71 -11.92 -0.76
CA LEU A 64 11.66 -12.84 -0.30
C LEU A 64 12.03 -14.30 -0.60
N ALA A 65 12.56 -14.59 -1.80
CA ALA A 65 13.02 -15.94 -2.17
C ALA A 65 14.18 -16.42 -1.28
N LEU A 66 15.13 -15.55 -0.92
CA LEU A 66 16.22 -15.90 0.00
C LEU A 66 15.70 -16.24 1.40
N ILE A 67 14.78 -15.43 1.92
CA ILE A 67 14.17 -15.68 3.24
C ILE A 67 13.35 -16.97 3.21
N ASN A 68 12.53 -17.17 2.19
CA ASN A 68 11.71 -18.37 2.03
C ASN A 68 12.59 -19.63 1.97
N PHE A 69 13.65 -19.60 1.16
CA PHE A 69 14.64 -20.69 1.13
C PHE A 69 15.28 -20.94 2.51
N ALA A 70 15.62 -19.90 3.26
CA ALA A 70 16.22 -20.03 4.57
C ALA A 70 15.25 -20.67 5.59
N PHE A 71 14.00 -20.20 5.67
CA PHE A 71 13.00 -20.79 6.57
C PHE A 71 12.70 -22.24 6.22
N LEU A 72 12.48 -22.56 4.94
CA LEU A 72 12.26 -23.93 4.51
C LEU A 72 13.44 -24.86 4.80
N LEU A 73 14.68 -24.37 4.66
CA LEU A 73 15.86 -25.14 5.06
C LEU A 73 15.88 -25.44 6.56
N LEU A 74 15.64 -24.42 7.39
CA LEU A 74 15.66 -24.56 8.85
C LEU A 74 14.58 -25.53 9.34
N ILE A 75 13.35 -25.35 8.86
CA ILE A 75 12.18 -26.15 9.27
C ILE A 75 12.29 -27.56 8.70
N GLY A 76 12.69 -27.69 7.43
CA GLY A 76 12.87 -29.00 6.80
C GLY A 76 14.00 -29.81 7.43
N ALA A 77 15.16 -29.21 7.72
CA ALA A 77 16.26 -29.92 8.35
C ALA A 77 15.93 -30.41 9.77
N SER A 78 15.13 -29.63 10.51
CA SER A 78 14.75 -29.90 11.91
C SER A 78 13.60 -30.91 12.09
N GLY A 79 13.09 -31.50 11.02
CA GLY A 79 12.04 -32.54 11.09
C GLY A 79 10.72 -32.14 10.44
N SER A 80 10.65 -31.03 9.70
CA SER A 80 9.48 -30.66 8.90
C SER A 80 8.19 -30.56 9.74
N LEU A 81 7.18 -31.39 9.47
CA LEU A 81 5.85 -31.36 10.09
C LEU A 81 5.85 -31.66 11.60
N SER A 82 6.84 -32.42 12.08
CA SER A 82 7.00 -32.75 13.50
C SER A 82 8.01 -31.83 14.21
N SER A 83 8.58 -30.85 13.49
CA SER A 83 9.56 -29.92 14.05
C SER A 83 8.91 -28.92 15.02
N PRO A 84 9.56 -28.58 16.15
CA PRO A 84 9.12 -27.47 17.00
C PRO A 84 9.16 -26.12 16.27
N PHE A 85 9.92 -26.01 15.18
CA PHE A 85 10.01 -24.81 14.36
C PHE A 85 8.92 -24.72 13.29
N PHE A 86 8.02 -25.71 13.17
CA PHE A 86 6.94 -25.69 12.18
C PHE A 86 6.03 -24.45 12.31
N ALA A 87 5.89 -23.90 13.52
CA ALA A 87 5.15 -22.66 13.72
C ALA A 87 5.71 -21.47 12.91
N LEU A 88 7.01 -21.49 12.58
CA LEU A 88 7.63 -20.48 11.71
C LEU A 88 7.08 -20.53 10.29
N THR A 89 6.57 -21.67 9.81
CA THR A 89 5.91 -21.76 8.50
C THR A 89 4.67 -20.86 8.45
N PHE A 90 3.92 -20.73 9.55
CA PHE A 90 2.77 -19.80 9.58
C PHE A 90 3.22 -18.34 9.50
N ILE A 91 4.34 -18.00 10.15
CA ILE A 91 4.94 -16.68 10.07
C ILE A 91 5.43 -16.41 8.64
N GLU A 92 6.08 -17.38 8.01
CA GLU A 92 6.49 -17.33 6.61
C GLU A 92 5.30 -17.11 5.67
N LEU A 93 4.22 -17.89 5.82
CA LEU A 93 2.99 -17.74 5.04
C LEU A 93 2.35 -16.35 5.23
N PHE A 94 2.38 -15.80 6.44
CA PHE A 94 1.91 -14.45 6.71
C PHE A 94 2.69 -13.41 5.91
N PHE A 95 4.03 -13.50 5.92
CA PHE A 95 4.87 -12.59 5.13
C PHE A 95 4.66 -12.76 3.63
N ILE A 96 4.51 -14.00 3.15
CA ILE A 96 4.21 -14.28 1.73
C ILE A 96 2.86 -13.68 1.33
N ALA A 97 1.83 -13.84 2.17
CA ALA A 97 0.50 -13.31 1.90
C ALA A 97 0.54 -11.78 1.73
N LEU A 98 1.21 -11.07 2.65
CA LEU A 98 1.30 -9.61 2.60
C LEU A 98 2.23 -9.08 1.50
N ALA A 99 3.33 -9.78 1.20
CA ALA A 99 4.35 -9.29 0.28
C ALA A 99 4.09 -9.64 -1.21
N THR A 100 3.14 -10.54 -1.50
CA THR A 100 2.91 -11.05 -2.86
C THR A 100 1.46 -10.90 -3.31
N LEU A 101 1.21 -11.06 -4.61
CA LEU A 101 -0.14 -11.10 -5.18
C LEU A 101 -0.90 -12.33 -4.68
N ASN A 102 -2.22 -12.21 -4.55
CA ASN A 102 -3.06 -13.28 -3.98
C ASN A 102 -2.91 -14.62 -4.74
N LYS A 103 -2.87 -14.57 -6.08
CA LYS A 103 -2.64 -15.75 -6.95
C LYS A 103 -1.29 -16.43 -6.64
N VAL A 104 -0.24 -15.65 -6.38
CA VAL A 104 1.11 -16.16 -6.05
C VAL A 104 1.17 -16.69 -4.62
N ALA A 105 0.56 -16.02 -3.66
CA ALA A 105 0.51 -16.47 -2.27
C ALA A 105 -0.19 -17.83 -2.12
N ILE A 106 -1.30 -18.05 -2.82
CA ILE A 106 -2.00 -19.35 -2.86
C ILE A 106 -1.10 -20.43 -3.45
N LEU A 107 -0.46 -20.14 -4.60
CA LEU A 107 0.49 -21.06 -5.23
C LEU A 107 1.61 -21.44 -4.25
N MET A 108 2.21 -20.46 -3.59
CA MET A 108 3.27 -20.68 -2.61
C MET A 108 2.81 -21.50 -1.41
N ALA A 109 1.60 -21.27 -0.89
CA ALA A 109 1.06 -22.09 0.20
C ALA A 109 0.92 -23.57 -0.22
N LEU A 110 0.45 -23.82 -1.44
CA LEU A 110 0.36 -25.17 -1.99
C LEU A 110 1.74 -25.79 -2.22
N GLU A 111 2.70 -25.03 -2.74
CA GLU A 111 4.08 -25.50 -2.92
C GLU A 111 4.76 -25.83 -1.59
N ILE A 112 4.59 -24.99 -0.56
CA ILE A 112 5.12 -25.23 0.79
C ILE A 112 4.45 -26.47 1.42
N MET A 113 3.14 -26.65 1.22
CA MET A 113 2.43 -27.86 1.63
C MET A 113 3.02 -29.10 0.94
N VAL A 114 3.19 -29.06 -0.38
CA VAL A 114 3.81 -30.16 -1.16
C VAL A 114 5.25 -30.41 -0.72
N PHE A 115 6.02 -29.36 -0.41
CA PHE A 115 7.37 -29.46 0.14
C PHE A 115 7.39 -30.26 1.44
N HIS A 116 6.57 -29.88 2.42
CA HIS A 116 6.52 -30.56 3.72
C HIS A 116 6.05 -32.01 3.60
N PHE A 117 5.03 -32.25 2.76
CA PHE A 117 4.53 -33.58 2.45
C PHE A 117 5.60 -34.47 1.81
N SER A 118 6.28 -33.96 0.77
CA SER A 118 7.30 -34.70 0.03
C SER A 118 8.51 -35.03 0.91
N LEU A 119 8.91 -34.10 1.79
CA LEU A 119 10.02 -34.33 2.72
C LEU A 119 9.66 -35.38 3.79
N SER A 120 8.39 -35.43 4.21
CA SER A 120 7.88 -36.47 5.11
C SER A 120 7.93 -37.86 4.48
N ILE A 121 7.66 -37.97 3.19
CA ILE A 121 7.80 -39.23 2.43
C ILE A 121 9.28 -39.61 2.33
N ALA A 122 10.15 -38.65 1.97
CA ALA A 122 11.56 -38.93 1.72
C ALA A 122 12.35 -39.32 3.00
N THR A 123 11.93 -38.83 4.16
CA THR A 123 12.67 -39.05 5.42
C THR A 123 12.24 -40.34 6.15
N SER A 124 11.06 -40.88 5.86
CA SER A 124 10.46 -42.01 6.58
C SER A 124 10.47 -43.28 5.74
N SER A 125 11.10 -44.35 6.22
CA SER A 125 11.15 -45.65 5.53
C SER A 125 9.80 -46.35 5.43
N ASN A 126 8.91 -46.11 6.38
CA ASN A 126 7.51 -46.54 6.36
C ASN A 126 6.64 -45.29 6.46
N PHE A 127 6.12 -44.83 5.33
CA PHE A 127 5.31 -43.62 5.29
C PHE A 127 4.00 -43.81 6.05
N VAL A 128 3.90 -43.17 7.21
CA VAL A 128 2.66 -43.03 7.99
C VAL A 128 2.67 -41.62 8.55
N LEU A 129 1.68 -40.80 8.17
CA LEU A 129 1.47 -39.49 8.76
C LEU A 129 0.70 -39.64 10.08
N SER A 130 1.23 -39.08 11.15
CA SER A 130 0.46 -38.93 12.38
C SER A 130 -0.70 -37.95 12.17
N VAL A 131 -1.75 -38.07 12.99
CA VAL A 131 -2.90 -37.16 12.96
C VAL A 131 -2.46 -35.70 13.15
N SER A 132 -1.44 -35.47 13.98
CA SER A 132 -0.87 -34.13 14.20
C SER A 132 -0.21 -33.57 12.95
N GLU A 133 0.59 -34.37 12.23
CA GLU A 133 1.27 -33.93 11.01
C GLU A 133 0.27 -33.67 9.88
N LEU A 134 -0.78 -34.49 9.77
CA LEU A 134 -1.86 -34.27 8.81
C LEU A 134 -2.61 -32.97 9.12
N SER A 135 -2.91 -32.70 10.40
CA SER A 135 -3.54 -31.45 10.83
C SER A 135 -2.65 -30.24 10.51
N ASN A 136 -1.35 -30.33 10.76
CA ASN A 136 -0.38 -29.29 10.43
C ASN A 136 -0.33 -29.01 8.93
N LEU A 137 -0.36 -30.05 8.11
CA LEU A 137 -0.34 -29.94 6.65
C LEU A 137 -1.60 -29.27 6.11
N LEU A 138 -2.78 -29.67 6.59
CA LEU A 138 -4.07 -29.09 6.19
C LEU A 138 -4.28 -27.67 6.74
N ALA A 139 -3.61 -27.30 7.83
CA ALA A 139 -3.68 -25.95 8.37
C ALA A 139 -3.07 -24.92 7.41
N LEU A 140 -2.05 -25.27 6.62
CA LEU A 140 -1.37 -24.34 5.72
C LEU A 140 -2.33 -23.62 4.73
N PRO A 141 -3.14 -24.32 3.91
CA PRO A 141 -4.08 -23.65 3.01
C PRO A 141 -5.20 -22.92 3.75
N VAL A 142 -5.68 -23.47 4.88
CA VAL A 142 -6.74 -22.83 5.68
C VAL A 142 -6.27 -21.49 6.24
N VAL A 143 -5.08 -21.47 6.85
CA VAL A 143 -4.48 -20.24 7.40
C VAL A 143 -4.17 -19.23 6.30
N MET A 144 -3.72 -19.68 5.13
CA MET A 144 -3.50 -18.79 3.98
C MET A 144 -4.79 -18.06 3.56
N ILE A 145 -5.95 -18.74 3.55
CA ILE A 145 -7.24 -18.08 3.27
C ILE A 145 -7.51 -16.96 4.28
N PHE A 146 -7.28 -17.20 5.57
CA PHE A 146 -7.45 -16.18 6.60
C PHE A 146 -6.48 -15.00 6.42
N TYR A 147 -5.24 -15.26 6.04
CA TYR A 147 -4.27 -14.19 5.78
C TYR A 147 -4.61 -13.36 4.55
N LEU A 148 -5.09 -13.98 3.47
CA LEU A 148 -5.55 -13.26 2.29
C LEU A 148 -6.80 -12.42 2.59
N PHE A 149 -7.72 -12.96 3.39
CA PHE A 149 -8.87 -12.19 3.87
C PHE A 149 -8.43 -11.01 4.73
N ALA A 150 -7.50 -11.21 5.66
CA ALA A 150 -6.97 -10.13 6.50
C ALA A 150 -6.26 -9.06 5.66
N LYS A 151 -5.52 -9.46 4.64
CA LYS A 151 -4.88 -8.55 3.67
C LYS A 151 -5.92 -7.71 2.93
N ASP A 152 -6.96 -8.34 2.37
CA ASP A 152 -8.04 -7.63 1.67
C ASP A 152 -8.72 -6.59 2.58
N GLN A 153 -8.99 -6.96 3.84
CA GLN A 153 -9.56 -6.01 4.82
C GLN A 153 -8.60 -4.86 5.15
N TYR A 154 -7.31 -5.15 5.27
CA TYR A 154 -6.29 -4.13 5.51
C TYR A 154 -6.17 -3.16 4.34
N GLU A 155 -6.14 -3.66 3.10
CA GLU A 155 -6.05 -2.83 1.89
C GLU A 155 -7.30 -1.94 1.75
N LYS A 156 -8.50 -2.48 1.98
CA LYS A 156 -9.75 -1.70 1.98
C LYS A 156 -9.75 -0.59 3.03
N ALA A 157 -9.33 -0.88 4.25
CA ALA A 157 -9.24 0.10 5.32
C ALA A 157 -8.18 1.18 5.04
N TYR A 158 -7.07 0.80 4.41
CA TYR A 158 -6.03 1.73 4.01
C TYR A 158 -6.52 2.68 2.91
N HIS A 159 -7.17 2.15 1.87
CA HIS A 159 -7.73 2.99 0.80
C HIS A 159 -8.82 3.94 1.31
N SER A 160 -9.72 3.48 2.19
CA SER A 160 -10.73 4.37 2.76
C SER A 160 -10.10 5.48 3.61
N SER A 161 -9.03 5.19 4.34
CA SER A 161 -8.30 6.24 5.09
C SER A 161 -7.64 7.27 4.17
N LEU A 162 -7.08 6.84 3.03
CA LEU A 162 -6.50 7.75 2.05
C LEU A 162 -7.56 8.65 1.38
N LEU A 163 -8.74 8.11 1.10
CA LEU A 163 -9.87 8.88 0.57
C LEU A 163 -10.34 9.93 1.57
N VAL A 164 -10.50 9.56 2.84
CA VAL A 164 -10.87 10.51 3.91
C VAL A 164 -9.81 11.60 4.07
N ASP A 165 -8.52 11.25 4.00
CA ASP A 165 -7.43 12.23 4.05
C ASP A 165 -7.43 13.17 2.84
N ALA A 166 -7.79 12.67 1.65
CA ALA A 166 -7.94 13.48 0.45
C ALA A 166 -9.11 14.47 0.59
N GLU A 167 -10.29 13.99 0.99
CA GLU A 167 -11.47 14.83 1.24
C GLU A 167 -11.19 15.89 2.31
N ALA A 168 -10.50 15.53 3.40
CA ALA A 168 -10.13 16.48 4.43
C ALA A 168 -9.18 17.58 3.91
N ARG A 169 -8.26 17.25 3.00
CA ARG A 169 -7.38 18.25 2.36
C ARG A 169 -8.15 19.17 1.44
N GLU A 170 -9.11 18.65 0.68
CA GLU A 170 -9.96 19.46 -0.19
C GLU A 170 -10.86 20.40 0.59
N LEU A 171 -11.49 19.91 1.66
CA LEU A 171 -12.30 20.73 2.56
C LEU A 171 -11.48 21.86 3.19
N ASN A 172 -10.28 21.55 3.69
CA ASN A 172 -9.37 22.56 4.24
C ASN A 172 -8.97 23.61 3.20
N ARG A 173 -8.77 23.20 1.94
CA ARG A 173 -8.46 24.10 0.84
C ARG A 173 -9.63 25.01 0.51
N ALA A 174 -10.85 24.47 0.42
CA ALA A 174 -12.06 25.25 0.21
C ALA A 174 -12.29 26.27 1.33
N GLN A 175 -12.15 25.86 2.61
CA GLN A 175 -12.25 26.77 3.74
C GLN A 175 -11.17 27.87 3.73
N SER A 176 -9.95 27.55 3.31
CA SER A 176 -8.88 28.55 3.18
C SER A 176 -9.17 29.57 2.09
N ASP A 177 -9.75 29.13 0.97
CA ASP A 177 -10.17 29.99 -0.13
C ASP A 177 -11.33 30.90 0.30
N ASP A 178 -12.33 30.38 1.01
CA ASP A 178 -13.44 31.16 1.55
C ASP A 178 -12.96 32.24 2.52
N ARG A 179 -12.00 31.90 3.39
CA ARG A 179 -11.35 32.87 4.29
C ARG A 179 -10.60 33.94 3.51
N ALA A 180 -9.85 33.57 2.47
CA ALA A 180 -9.13 34.54 1.65
C ALA A 180 -10.07 35.51 0.93
N VAL A 181 -11.22 35.02 0.44
CA VAL A 181 -12.27 35.88 -0.13
C VAL A 181 -12.87 36.80 0.92
N ALA A 182 -13.18 36.30 2.12
CA ALA A 182 -13.71 37.10 3.21
C ALA A 182 -12.72 38.20 3.66
N GLU A 183 -11.44 37.86 3.81
CA GLU A 183 -10.38 38.82 4.13
C GLU A 183 -10.24 39.88 3.04
N PHE A 184 -10.23 39.48 1.76
CA PHE A 184 -10.17 40.41 0.64
C PHE A 184 -11.34 41.41 0.68
N VAL A 185 -12.57 40.91 0.83
CA VAL A 185 -13.78 41.75 0.90
C VAL A 185 -13.71 42.70 2.10
N SER A 186 -13.32 42.21 3.28
CA SER A 186 -13.16 43.06 4.47
C SER A 186 -12.12 44.17 4.23
N SER A 187 -10.96 43.85 3.66
CA SER A 187 -9.90 44.82 3.39
C SER A 187 -10.30 45.89 2.38
N LEU A 188 -11.08 45.50 1.36
CA LEU A 188 -11.57 46.39 0.32
C LEU A 188 -12.59 47.36 0.92
N LEU A 189 -13.54 46.83 1.70
CA LEU A 189 -14.55 47.62 2.39
C LEU A 189 -13.90 48.57 3.41
N ASP A 190 -13.03 48.08 4.30
CA ASP A 190 -12.38 48.89 5.32
C ASP A 190 -11.54 50.04 4.73
N ARG A 191 -10.94 49.84 3.57
CA ARG A 191 -10.16 50.89 2.89
C ARG A 191 -11.04 51.93 2.18
N ARG A 192 -12.17 51.51 1.59
CA ARG A 192 -12.98 52.34 0.69
C ARG A 192 -14.17 52.99 1.39
N LEU A 193 -14.78 52.34 2.40
CA LEU A 193 -15.91 52.90 3.16
C LEU A 193 -15.57 54.24 3.82
N PRO A 194 -14.46 54.39 4.56
CA PRO A 194 -14.15 55.67 5.21
C PRO A 194 -13.93 56.81 4.21
N MET A 195 -13.37 56.48 3.04
CA MET A 195 -13.20 57.44 1.95
C MET A 195 -14.56 57.85 1.35
N LEU A 196 -15.46 56.91 1.14
CA LEU A 196 -16.83 57.20 0.68
C LEU A 196 -17.63 58.00 1.71
N GLU A 197 -17.53 57.65 3.00
CA GLU A 197 -18.12 58.41 4.11
C GLU A 197 -17.58 59.86 4.13
N PHE A 198 -16.27 60.04 3.95
CA PHE A 198 -15.66 61.37 3.85
C PHE A 198 -16.17 62.14 2.63
N LEU A 199 -16.21 61.52 1.44
CA LEU A 199 -16.68 62.19 0.23
C LEU A 199 -18.18 62.57 0.32
N LEU A 200 -18.99 61.73 0.96
CA LEU A 200 -20.42 61.95 1.21
C LEU A 200 -20.70 63.09 2.20
N SER A 201 -19.73 63.48 3.03
CA SER A 201 -19.87 64.66 3.90
C SER A 201 -19.91 65.99 3.13
N PHE A 202 -19.47 66.01 1.86
CA PHE A 202 -19.54 67.18 0.96
C PHE A 202 -20.09 66.82 -0.43
N PRO A 203 -21.38 66.42 -0.51
CA PRO A 203 -21.93 65.76 -1.68
C PRO A 203 -22.02 66.67 -2.91
N GLU A 204 -22.25 67.96 -2.73
CA GLU A 204 -22.38 68.91 -3.86
C GLU A 204 -21.06 69.19 -4.59
N LYS A 205 -19.92 69.11 -3.88
CA LYS A 205 -18.58 69.33 -4.48
C LYS A 205 -17.96 68.05 -5.01
N ASN A 206 -18.30 66.90 -4.43
CA ASN A 206 -17.62 65.63 -4.69
C ASN A 206 -18.42 64.65 -5.55
N LYS A 207 -19.55 65.08 -6.15
CA LYS A 207 -20.47 64.22 -6.89
C LYS A 207 -19.78 63.39 -7.98
N SER A 208 -18.89 63.98 -8.77
CA SER A 208 -18.14 63.27 -9.82
C SER A 208 -17.14 62.25 -9.25
N THR A 209 -16.48 62.59 -8.14
CA THR A 209 -15.54 61.71 -7.43
C THR A 209 -16.26 60.51 -6.81
N ILE A 210 -17.43 60.73 -6.19
CA ILE A 210 -18.28 59.67 -5.64
C ILE A 210 -18.73 58.71 -6.74
N GLU A 211 -19.23 59.23 -7.87
CA GLU A 211 -19.64 58.40 -9.02
C GLU A 211 -18.47 57.59 -9.59
N SER A 212 -17.25 58.16 -9.60
CA SER A 212 -16.06 57.46 -10.06
C SER A 212 -15.63 56.32 -9.12
N GLU A 213 -15.65 56.55 -7.81
CA GLU A 213 -15.32 55.52 -6.81
C GLU A 213 -16.35 54.40 -6.76
N VAL A 214 -17.65 54.73 -6.85
CA VAL A 214 -18.72 53.72 -6.95
C VAL A 214 -18.57 52.89 -8.24
N LYS A 215 -18.19 53.50 -9.37
CA LYS A 215 -17.91 52.76 -10.62
C LYS A 215 -16.71 51.82 -10.49
N VAL A 216 -15.64 52.24 -9.80
CA VAL A 216 -14.47 51.40 -9.54
C VAL A 216 -14.85 50.23 -8.64
N LEU A 217 -15.57 50.48 -7.54
CA LEU A 217 -16.03 49.44 -6.62
C LEU A 217 -16.89 48.39 -7.35
N LYS A 218 -17.79 48.85 -8.22
CA LYS A 218 -18.65 47.97 -9.03
C LYS A 218 -17.85 47.13 -10.04
N ARG A 219 -16.78 47.70 -10.62
CA ARG A 219 -15.89 46.97 -11.52
C ARG A 219 -15.08 45.91 -10.77
N ASP A 220 -14.53 46.25 -9.61
CA ASP A 220 -13.73 45.35 -8.78
C ASP A 220 -14.60 44.19 -8.24
N LEU A 221 -15.82 44.47 -7.80
CA LEU A 221 -16.80 43.44 -7.43
C LEU A 221 -17.15 42.52 -8.61
N ASN A 222 -17.40 43.07 -9.81
CA ASN A 222 -17.69 42.25 -10.99
C ASN A 222 -16.50 41.36 -11.40
N LEU A 223 -15.27 41.85 -11.27
CA LEU A 223 -14.07 41.04 -11.51
C LEU A 223 -13.99 39.87 -10.54
N LEU A 224 -14.28 40.11 -9.26
CA LEU A 224 -14.30 39.09 -8.22
C LEU A 224 -15.38 38.04 -8.49
N THR A 225 -16.59 38.46 -8.82
CA THR A 225 -17.69 37.54 -9.19
C THR A 225 -17.31 36.67 -10.39
N LYS A 226 -16.63 37.24 -11.39
CA LYS A 226 -16.18 36.50 -12.56
C LYS A 226 -15.07 35.49 -12.23
N GLN A 227 -14.12 35.87 -11.37
CA GLN A 227 -13.06 34.97 -10.92
C GLN A 227 -13.61 33.80 -10.09
N ILE A 228 -14.61 34.04 -9.24
CA ILE A 228 -15.31 32.98 -8.50
C ILE A 228 -16.02 32.03 -9.48
N ALA A 229 -16.73 32.57 -10.48
CA ALA A 229 -17.44 31.74 -11.46
C ALA A 229 -16.50 30.88 -12.31
N GLU A 230 -15.37 31.43 -12.78
CA GLU A 230 -14.35 30.69 -13.53
C GLU A 230 -13.68 29.61 -12.66
N LYS A 231 -13.41 29.92 -11.39
CA LYS A 231 -12.77 28.96 -10.47
C LYS A 231 -13.71 27.82 -10.06
N ASN A 232 -15.00 28.10 -9.85
CA ASN A 232 -16.00 27.05 -9.59
C ASN A 232 -16.10 26.07 -10.75
N LYS A 233 -16.13 26.59 -11.98
CA LYS A 233 -16.16 25.75 -13.18
C LYS A 233 -14.92 24.85 -13.31
N LEU A 234 -13.74 25.38 -12.98
CA LEU A 234 -12.49 24.60 -13.00
C LEU A 234 -12.46 23.51 -11.91
N ASN A 235 -13.07 23.77 -10.76
CA ASN A 235 -13.19 22.78 -9.69
C ASN A 235 -14.18 21.67 -10.06
N ASP A 236 -15.30 21.99 -10.69
CA ASP A 236 -16.27 20.98 -11.19
C ASP A 236 -15.62 20.07 -12.24
N GLU A 237 -14.88 20.65 -13.20
CA GLU A 237 -14.14 19.88 -14.23
C GLU A 237 -13.04 18.98 -13.63
N LYS A 238 -12.35 19.44 -12.56
CA LYS A 238 -11.36 18.62 -11.85
C LYS A 238 -11.98 17.50 -11.03
N MET A 239 -13.13 17.77 -10.41
CA MET A 239 -13.87 16.78 -9.63
C MET A 239 -14.37 15.65 -10.55
N GLU A 240 -14.92 16.00 -11.72
CA GLU A 240 -15.31 15.02 -12.74
C GLU A 240 -14.11 14.18 -13.22
N ALA A 241 -12.96 14.81 -13.47
CA ALA A 241 -11.76 14.09 -13.87
C ALA A 241 -11.22 13.14 -12.78
N LEU A 242 -11.27 13.54 -11.51
CA LEU A 242 -10.87 12.67 -10.38
C LEU A 242 -11.84 11.50 -10.20
N ILE A 243 -13.15 11.73 -10.36
CA ILE A 243 -14.16 10.67 -10.31
C ILE A 243 -13.94 9.68 -11.47
N GLU A 244 -13.67 10.18 -12.68
CA GLU A 244 -13.38 9.35 -13.85
C GLU A 244 -12.09 8.53 -13.66
N GLU A 245 -11.03 9.13 -13.09
CA GLU A 245 -9.77 8.44 -12.79
C GLU A 245 -9.96 7.33 -11.75
N VAL A 246 -10.75 7.58 -10.69
CA VAL A 246 -11.10 6.57 -9.68
C VAL A 246 -11.98 5.45 -10.26
N GLU A 247 -12.94 5.78 -11.13
CA GLU A 247 -13.76 4.77 -11.83
C GLU A 247 -12.92 3.90 -12.78
N ILE A 248 -11.93 4.49 -13.47
CA ILE A 248 -10.98 3.77 -14.33
C ILE A 248 -10.08 2.84 -13.49
N GLU A 249 -9.56 3.29 -12.35
CA GLU A 249 -8.75 2.44 -11.45
C GLU A 249 -9.57 1.28 -10.87
N LEU A 250 -10.81 1.53 -10.45
CA LEU A 250 -11.73 0.50 -9.95
C LEU A 250 -12.10 -0.54 -11.02
N SER A 251 -12.29 -0.10 -12.27
CA SER A 251 -12.60 -0.99 -13.39
C SER A 251 -11.37 -1.76 -13.89
N ALA A 252 -10.17 -1.19 -13.77
CA ALA A 252 -8.91 -1.89 -14.04
C ALA A 252 -8.63 -2.99 -13.01
N GLN A 253 -8.87 -2.74 -11.71
CA GLN A 253 -8.73 -3.76 -10.67
C GLN A 253 -9.71 -4.93 -10.85
N LYS A 254 -10.95 -4.63 -11.28
CA LYS A 254 -11.98 -5.66 -11.55
C LYS A 254 -11.60 -6.60 -12.71
N ASN A 255 -10.81 -6.12 -13.67
CA ASN A 255 -10.34 -6.90 -14.81
C ASN A 255 -9.08 -7.74 -14.50
N ASP A 256 -8.25 -7.32 -13.53
CA ASP A 256 -7.08 -8.11 -13.06
C ASP A 256 -7.47 -9.25 -12.09
N GLU A 257 -8.66 -9.17 -11.49
CA GLU A 257 -9.27 -10.24 -10.68
C GLU A 257 -9.97 -11.35 -11.51
N SER A 258 -10.20 -11.14 -12.81
CA SER A 258 -10.61 -12.18 -13.76
C SER A 258 -9.46 -13.11 -14.17
#